data_AF-A0A953VUJ0-F1
#
_entry.id   AF-A0A953VUJ0-F1
#
_cell.length_a   1.000
_cell.length_b   1.000
_cell.length_c   1.000
_cell.angle_alpha   90.00
_cell.angle_beta   90.00
_cell.angle_gamma   90.00
#
_symmetry.space_group_name_H-M   'P 1'
#
loop_
_entity.id
_entity.type
_entity.pdbx_description
1 polymer ?
#
loop_
_entity_poly.entity_id
_entity_poly.type
_entity_poly.pdbx_seq_one_letter_code
_entity_poly.pdbx_strand_id
1 'polypeptide(L)'
;MAFPPQTRFFAALAAALAGRFDPEHPAFQLAEAAARGDDPAAVLDAQRALAALPDADRDAVMAETHRRLREDISAIWDLLPGAPGPDGPVN
;
A
#
# COMPACT_ATOMS: atom_id res chain seq x y z
N MET A 1 -3.62 17.84 -4.23
CA MET A 1 -3.92 17.60 -2.81
C MET A 1 -3.10 16.38 -2.41
N ALA A 2 -2.04 16.57 -1.61
CA ALA A 2 -1.15 15.45 -1.25
C ALA A 2 -1.90 14.54 -0.27
N PHE A 3 -2.19 13.31 -0.67
CA PHE A 3 -2.74 12.31 0.25
C PHE A 3 -1.69 12.09 1.36
N PRO A 4 -2.09 12.10 2.65
CA PRO A 4 -1.14 11.84 3.73
C PRO A 4 -0.44 10.50 3.46
N PRO A 5 0.89 10.41 3.68
CA PRO A 5 1.66 9.20 3.35
C PRO A 5 1.10 7.93 4.01
N GLN A 6 0.49 8.05 5.20
CA GLN A 6 -0.19 6.93 5.87
C GLN A 6 -1.33 6.34 5.03
N THR A 7 -2.08 7.19 4.33
CA THR A 7 -3.25 6.84 3.51
C THR A 7 -2.82 5.96 2.33
N ARG A 8 -1.68 6.30 1.71
CA ARG A 8 -1.08 5.50 0.63
C ARG A 8 -0.58 4.15 1.12
N PHE A 9 0.05 4.12 2.30
CA PHE A 9 0.47 2.86 2.92
C PHE A 9 -0.72 1.94 3.16
N PHE A 10 -1.80 2.42 3.79
CA PHE A 10 -2.98 1.60 4.07
C PHE A 10 -3.73 1.19 2.80
N ALA A 11 -3.74 2.02 1.76
CA ALA A 11 -4.27 1.63 0.46
C ALA A 11 -3.46 0.50 -0.18
N ALA A 12 -2.13 0.58 -0.15
CA ALA A 12 -1.25 -0.48 -0.63
C ALA A 12 -1.40 -1.77 0.20
N LEU A 13 -1.56 -1.63 1.52
CA LEU A 13 -1.79 -2.75 2.45
C LEU A 13 -3.12 -3.44 2.17
N ALA A 14 -4.22 -2.70 2.03
CA ALA A 14 -5.53 -3.25 1.70
C ALA A 14 -5.47 -4.01 0.36
N ALA A 15 -4.79 -3.45 -0.62
CA ALA A 15 -4.66 -4.07 -1.93
C ALA A 15 -3.75 -5.32 -1.94
N ALA A 16 -2.75 -5.39 -1.04
CA ALA A 16 -1.96 -6.59 -0.79
C ALA A 16 -2.78 -7.67 -0.07
N LEU A 17 -3.59 -7.29 0.92
CA LEU A 17 -4.49 -8.18 1.65
C LEU A 17 -5.57 -8.77 0.73
N ALA A 18 -6.17 -7.99 -0.16
CA ALA A 18 -7.16 -8.46 -1.13
C ALA A 18 -6.64 -9.56 -2.08
N GLY A 19 -5.33 -9.59 -2.34
CA GLY A 19 -4.71 -10.62 -3.17
C GLY A 19 -4.52 -11.97 -2.46
N ARG A 20 -4.72 -12.01 -1.13
CA ARG A 20 -4.36 -13.16 -0.29
C ARG A 20 -5.48 -13.63 0.64
N PHE A 21 -6.34 -12.71 1.06
CA PHE A 21 -7.46 -12.95 1.97
C PHE A 21 -8.78 -12.55 1.31
N ASP A 22 -9.85 -13.17 1.77
CA ASP A 22 -11.20 -12.78 1.39
C ASP A 22 -11.51 -11.33 1.77
N PRO A 23 -12.36 -10.64 1.01
CA PRO A 23 -12.78 -9.26 1.31
C PRO A 23 -13.56 -9.14 2.63
N GLU A 24 -14.04 -10.25 3.19
CA GLU A 24 -14.68 -10.29 4.50
C GLU A 24 -13.65 -10.40 5.66
N HIS A 25 -12.36 -10.58 5.34
CA HIS A 25 -11.32 -10.72 6.35
C HIS A 25 -11.16 -9.41 7.15
N PRO A 26 -11.15 -9.46 8.49
CA PRO A 26 -11.14 -8.25 9.33
C PRO A 26 -9.93 -7.36 9.07
N ALA A 27 -8.76 -7.94 8.78
CA ALA A 27 -7.56 -7.15 8.44
C ALA A 27 -7.74 -6.32 7.15
N PHE A 28 -8.48 -6.83 6.16
CA PHE A 28 -8.75 -6.11 4.91
C PHE A 28 -9.68 -4.92 5.16
N GLN A 29 -10.80 -5.15 5.85
CA GLN A 29 -11.78 -4.11 6.16
C GLN A 29 -11.18 -2.97 6.99
N LEU A 30 -10.33 -3.29 7.97
CA LEU A 30 -9.65 -2.31 8.80
C LEU A 30 -8.58 -1.53 8.01
N ALA A 31 -7.84 -2.19 7.13
CA ALA A 31 -6.88 -1.51 6.25
C ALA A 31 -7.59 -0.56 5.27
N GLU A 32 -8.75 -0.94 4.72
CA GLU A 32 -9.58 -0.06 3.90
C GLU A 32 -10.10 1.15 4.69
N ALA A 33 -10.59 0.94 5.91
CA ALA A 33 -11.04 2.03 6.77
C ALA A 33 -9.90 3.02 7.08
N ALA A 34 -8.71 2.51 7.41
CA ALA A 34 -7.52 3.31 7.63
C ALA A 34 -7.05 4.05 6.36
N ALA A 35 -7.26 3.45 5.18
CA ALA A 35 -6.96 4.06 3.89
C ALA A 35 -7.93 5.18 3.51
N ARG A 36 -9.15 5.22 4.06
CA ARG A 36 -10.09 6.34 3.87
C ARG A 36 -9.70 7.55 4.72
N GLY A 37 -8.99 7.33 5.83
CA GLY A 37 -8.45 8.39 6.68
C GLY A 37 -9.51 9.15 7.49
N ASP A 38 -10.73 8.61 7.57
CA ASP A 38 -11.86 9.21 8.30
C ASP A 38 -11.70 9.08 9.83
N ASP A 39 -10.98 8.05 10.30
CA ASP A 39 -10.89 7.75 11.72
C ASP A 39 -9.45 7.34 12.15
N PRO A 40 -8.86 7.99 13.18
CA PRO A 40 -7.52 7.65 13.66
C PRO A 40 -7.46 6.36 14.48
N ALA A 41 -8.57 5.87 15.05
CA ALA A 41 -8.60 4.57 15.71
C ALA A 41 -8.54 3.43 14.69
N ALA A 42 -9.10 3.62 13.48
CA ALA A 42 -8.99 2.66 12.38
C ALA A 42 -7.52 2.34 12.01
N VAL A 43 -6.61 3.32 12.12
CA VAL A 43 -5.17 3.11 11.93
C VAL A 43 -4.61 2.13 12.96
N LEU A 44 -4.96 2.31 14.23
CA LEU A 44 -4.50 1.44 15.31
C LEU A 44 -5.09 0.04 15.18
N ASP A 45 -6.37 -0.07 14.83
CA ASP A 45 -7.03 -1.37 14.64
C ASP A 45 -6.46 -2.13 13.43
N ALA A 46 -6.15 -1.45 12.33
CA ALA A 46 -5.48 -2.05 11.19
C ALA A 46 -4.09 -2.59 11.56
N GLN A 47 -3.31 -1.84 12.35
CA GLN A 47 -2.01 -2.29 12.85
C GLN A 47 -2.14 -3.51 13.76
N ARG A 48 -3.15 -3.54 14.64
CA ARG A 48 -3.40 -4.69 15.52
C ARG A 48 -3.84 -5.93 14.74
N ALA A 49 -4.72 -5.76 13.75
CA ALA A 49 -5.17 -6.86 12.91
C ALA A 49 -4.03 -7.47 12.09
N LEU A 50 -3.15 -6.63 11.56
CA LEU A 50 -1.92 -7.04 10.89
C LEU A 50 -0.95 -7.77 11.82
N ALA A 51 -0.76 -7.27 13.04
CA ALA A 51 0.08 -7.92 14.05
C ALA A 51 -0.49 -9.27 14.51
N ALA A 52 -1.82 -9.44 14.45
CA ALA A 52 -2.50 -10.69 14.76
C ALA A 52 -2.40 -11.75 13.64
N LEU A 53 -1.94 -11.39 12.44
CA LEU A 53 -1.71 -12.36 11.37
C LEU A 53 -0.56 -13.32 11.73
N PRO A 54 -0.60 -14.58 11.25
CA PRO A 54 0.55 -15.48 11.30
C PRO A 54 1.79 -14.80 10.70
N ASP A 55 2.97 -15.01 11.29
CA ASP A 55 4.19 -14.29 10.88
C ASP A 55 4.50 -14.48 9.38
N ALA A 56 4.32 -15.69 8.84
CA ALA A 56 4.53 -15.97 7.42
C ALA A 56 3.61 -15.16 6.50
N ASP A 57 2.35 -14.95 6.90
CA ASP A 57 1.40 -14.13 6.14
C ASP A 57 1.65 -12.64 6.33
N ARG A 58 2.04 -12.22 7.54
CA ARG A 58 2.42 -10.84 7.83
C ARG A 58 3.61 -10.41 6.98
N ASP A 59 4.65 -11.24 6.91
CA ASP A 59 5.84 -10.99 6.10
C ASP A 59 5.49 -10.94 4.60
N ALA A 60 4.66 -11.87 4.12
CA ALA A 60 4.23 -11.87 2.73
C ALA A 60 3.43 -10.61 2.36
N VAL A 61 2.47 -10.23 3.22
CA VAL A 61 1.67 -9.01 3.03
C VAL A 61 2.53 -7.76 3.08
N MET A 62 3.50 -7.70 4.00
CA MET A 62 4.44 -6.57 4.10
C MET A 62 5.38 -6.46 2.91
N ALA A 63 5.91 -7.58 2.44
CA ALA A 63 6.74 -7.62 1.25
C ALA A 63 5.98 -7.10 0.02
N GLU A 64 4.74 -7.53 -0.16
CA GLU A 64 3.88 -7.07 -1.25
C GLU A 64 3.47 -5.60 -1.10
N THR A 65 3.13 -5.16 0.11
CA THR A 65 2.83 -3.75 0.41
C THR A 65 4.03 -2.87 0.05
N HIS A 66 5.24 -3.26 0.45
CA HIS A 66 6.47 -2.53 0.15
C HIS A 66 6.78 -2.53 -1.35
N ARG A 67 6.56 -3.65 -2.04
CA ARG A 67 6.68 -3.73 -3.50
C ARG A 67 5.77 -2.70 -4.19
N ARG A 68 4.50 -2.66 -3.81
CA ARG A 68 3.50 -1.73 -4.37
C ARG A 68 3.86 -0.27 -4.12
N LEU A 69 4.31 0.06 -2.91
CA LEU A 69 4.76 1.41 -2.59
C LEU A 69 5.98 1.84 -3.41
N ARG A 70 6.91 0.92 -3.68
CA ARG A 70 8.06 1.17 -4.56
C ARG A 70 7.60 1.41 -6.00
N GLU A 71 6.68 0.59 -6.50
CA GLU A 71 6.13 0.70 -7.85
C GLU A 71 5.31 2.00 -8.01
N ASP A 72 4.54 2.41 -7.01
CA ASP A 72 3.78 3.68 -7.00
C ASP A 72 4.70 4.89 -7.12
N ILE A 73 5.82 4.90 -6.37
CA ILE A 73 6.83 5.94 -6.50
C ILE A 73 7.41 5.96 -7.91
N SER A 74 7.86 4.81 -8.44
CA SER A 74 8.37 4.72 -9.81
C SER A 74 7.38 5.23 -10.85
N ALA A 75 6.10 4.85 -10.73
CA ALA A 75 5.04 5.31 -11.62
C ALA A 75 4.83 6.84 -11.54
N ILE A 76 5.00 7.45 -10.37
CA ILE A 76 4.96 8.92 -10.23
C ILE A 76 6.15 9.57 -10.95
N TRP A 77 7.34 8.96 -10.90
CA TRP A 77 8.51 9.46 -11.62
C TRP A 77 8.34 9.38 -13.14
N ASP A 78 7.72 8.30 -13.66
CA ASP A 78 7.39 8.16 -15.09
C ASP A 78 6.42 9.24 -15.61
N LEU A 79 5.63 9.84 -14.72
CA LEU A 79 4.68 10.91 -15.06
C LEU A 79 5.32 12.32 -15.03
N LEU A 80 6.59 12.44 -14.62
CA LEU A 80 7.30 13.73 -14.62
C LEU A 80 7.90 14.03 -16.01
N PRO A 81 7.68 15.24 -16.57
CA PRO A 81 8.29 15.64 -17.83
C PRO A 81 9.81 15.72 -17.66
N GLY A 82 10.54 14.82 -18.33
CA GLY A 82 12.00 14.70 -18.24
C GLY A 82 12.51 13.40 -17.62
N ALA A 83 11.63 12.44 -17.30
CA ALA A 83 12.07 11.08 -16.97
C ALA A 83 12.95 10.52 -18.11
N PRO A 84 14.15 9.98 -17.84
CA PRO A 84 14.96 9.37 -18.87
C PRO A 84 14.21 8.15 -19.38
N GLY A 85 13.59 8.27 -20.55
CA GLY A 85 13.01 7.15 -21.25
C GLY A 85 14.08 6.08 -21.56
N PRO A 86 13.66 4.84 -21.88
CA PRO A 86 14.59 3.78 -22.29
C PRO A 86 15.38 4.11 -23.58
N ASP A 87 14.98 5.15 -24.30
CA ASP A 87 15.72 5.74 -25.41
C ASP A 87 16.58 6.90 -24.89
N GLY A 88 17.84 6.57 -24.56
CA GLY A 88 18.88 7.59 -24.39
C GLY A 88 19.05 8.42 -25.66
N PRO A 89 19.67 9.61 -25.59
CA PRO A 89 19.74 10.51 -26.74
C PRO A 89 20.50 9.86 -27.90
N VAL A 90 19.84 9.72 -29.04
CA VAL A 90 20.51 9.60 -30.33
C VAL A 90 20.94 11.00 -30.77
N ASN A 91 22.26 11.24 -30.66
CA ASN A 91 23.07 12.34 -31.24
C ASN A 91 22.52 13.77 -31.13
#